data_AF-A0A8D1CKY2-F1
#
_entry.id   AF-A0A8D1CKY2-F1
#
_cell.length_a   1.000
_cell.length_b   1.000
_cell.length_c   1.000
_cell.angle_alpha   90.00
_cell.angle_beta   90.00
_cell.angle_gamma   90.00
#
_symmetry.space_group_name_H-M   'P 1'
#
loop_
_entity.id
_entity.type
_entity.pdbx_description
1 polymer ?
#
loop_
_entity_poly.entity_id
_entity_poly.type
_entity_poly.pdbx_seq_one_letter_code
_entity_poly.pdbx_strand_id
1 'polypeptide(L)'
;MRFTFPLMATGLEVAMIVLFATFVQYETDQNLSQKPNSTSVDLDTSGDLYLFFRDVHIMVFAGFGFLMTFLRKYGFSSVGINFLIAALGLQWGTIVQGILHMHGKKFHIGIKNMINADFSTTTVLISFGAVLGKTSPSQMLIMTILEIAAFAGNEYLVGKIFLASDIGASMTIHAFGAYFGLAVAGVLYRSGLRRRHPKEESVYHSDLFAMIGTLFLWIFWPSFNSAIATPGDTQSRAIVNTYFSLAACVVTAYACSSLLEQNGKLNIVHIQNATLAGGVAMGTCADMKIPPYFSLILGSIAGIISVLGFKFLTVYCHAGSCARFFHWNSNCWRANHRFDSKDTYLGTAI
;
A
#
# COMPACT_ATOMS: atom_id res chain seq x y z
N MET A 1 17.78 17.17 -13.45
CA MET A 1 17.11 15.92 -13.90
C MET A 1 17.02 15.75 -15.41
N ARG A 2 17.31 16.78 -16.24
CA ARG A 2 17.11 16.74 -17.72
C ARG A 2 17.74 15.53 -18.44
N PHE A 3 18.85 15.00 -17.94
CA PHE A 3 19.52 13.84 -18.54
C PHE A 3 19.49 12.59 -17.65
N THR A 4 19.70 12.77 -16.34
CA THR A 4 19.79 11.65 -15.39
C THR A 4 18.49 10.85 -15.28
N PHE A 5 17.34 11.53 -15.25
CA PHE A 5 16.06 10.84 -15.13
C PHE A 5 15.66 10.11 -16.42
N PRO A 6 15.67 10.76 -17.61
CA PRO A 6 15.34 10.07 -18.84
C PRO A 6 16.24 8.86 -19.09
N LEU A 7 17.57 9.01 -18.92
CA LEU A 7 18.52 7.91 -19.15
C LEU A 7 18.21 6.70 -18.26
N MET A 8 17.90 6.93 -16.99
CA MET A 8 17.56 5.85 -16.06
C MET A 8 16.21 5.21 -16.40
N ALA A 9 15.18 6.02 -16.69
CA ALA A 9 13.86 5.51 -17.07
C ALA A 9 13.94 4.67 -18.35
N THR A 10 14.61 5.16 -19.40
CA THR A 10 14.79 4.41 -20.64
C THR A 10 15.67 3.18 -20.45
N GLY A 11 16.70 3.27 -19.61
CA GLY A 11 17.57 2.13 -19.30
C GLY A 11 16.82 1.02 -18.57
N LEU A 12 15.98 1.36 -17.60
CA LEU A 12 15.13 0.41 -16.89
C LEU A 12 14.11 -0.22 -17.83
N GLU A 13 13.45 0.57 -18.69
CA GLU A 13 12.48 0.05 -19.66
C GLU A 13 13.12 -0.93 -20.66
N VAL A 14 14.30 -0.60 -21.20
CA VAL A 14 15.06 -1.53 -22.06
C VAL A 14 15.41 -2.81 -21.30
N ALA A 15 15.81 -2.72 -20.03
CA ALA A 15 16.07 -3.89 -19.21
C ALA A 15 14.80 -4.74 -19.00
N MET A 16 13.63 -4.12 -18.75
CA MET A 16 12.35 -4.84 -18.63
C MET A 16 12.02 -5.57 -19.92
N ILE A 17 12.15 -4.93 -21.08
CA ILE A 17 11.90 -5.56 -22.39
C ILE A 17 12.77 -6.81 -22.57
N VAL A 18 14.07 -6.72 -22.28
CA VAL A 18 15.00 -7.86 -22.37
C VAL A 18 14.60 -8.98 -21.41
N LEU A 19 14.24 -8.65 -20.17
CA LEU A 19 13.82 -9.63 -19.17
C LEU A 19 12.50 -10.31 -19.54
N PHE A 20 11.50 -9.55 -20.03
CA PHE A 20 10.25 -10.10 -20.54
C PHE A 20 10.49 -11.05 -21.71
N ALA A 21 11.28 -10.64 -22.70
CA ALA A 21 11.63 -11.49 -23.84
C ALA A 21 12.35 -12.79 -23.43
N THR A 22 13.11 -12.74 -22.33
CA THR A 22 13.89 -13.89 -21.86
C THR A 22 13.07 -14.85 -20.99
N PHE A 23 12.23 -14.34 -20.09
CA PHE A 23 11.60 -15.14 -19.03
C PHE A 23 10.08 -15.29 -19.14
N VAL A 24 9.37 -14.40 -19.86
CA VAL A 24 7.91 -14.33 -19.84
C VAL A 24 7.32 -14.92 -21.12
N GLN A 25 6.29 -15.75 -20.97
CA GLN A 25 5.53 -16.34 -22.07
C GLN A 25 4.03 -16.22 -21.80
N TYR A 26 3.20 -16.17 -22.84
CA TYR A 26 1.76 -16.27 -22.68
C TYR A 26 1.36 -17.70 -22.25
N GLU A 27 0.33 -17.78 -21.42
CA GLU A 27 -0.36 -19.04 -21.19
C GLU A 27 -0.95 -19.55 -22.52
N THR A 28 -0.69 -20.82 -22.87
CA THR A 28 -1.12 -21.42 -24.14
C THR A 28 -2.06 -22.60 -23.89
N ASP A 29 -3.04 -22.82 -24.78
CA ASP A 29 -4.09 -23.87 -24.64
C ASP A 29 -3.56 -25.30 -24.41
N GLN A 30 -2.34 -25.59 -24.86
CA GLN A 30 -1.70 -26.90 -24.63
C GLN A 30 -1.38 -27.16 -23.15
N ASN A 31 -1.20 -26.12 -22.34
CA ASN A 31 -0.92 -26.25 -20.90
C ASN A 31 -2.21 -26.37 -20.05
N LEU A 32 -3.35 -25.87 -20.55
CA LEU A 32 -4.67 -26.10 -19.94
C LEU A 32 -5.10 -27.56 -20.02
N SER A 33 -4.65 -28.27 -21.07
CA SER A 33 -5.02 -29.67 -21.36
C SER A 33 -4.37 -30.71 -20.42
N GLN A 34 -3.45 -30.32 -19.52
CA GLN A 34 -2.87 -31.21 -18.50
C GLN A 34 -3.68 -31.26 -17.19
N LYS A 35 -4.73 -30.46 -17.03
CA LYS A 35 -5.72 -30.64 -15.95
C LYS A 35 -6.88 -31.52 -16.46
N PRO A 36 -7.13 -32.71 -15.88
CA PRO A 36 -8.26 -33.52 -16.30
C PRO A 36 -9.58 -32.90 -15.82
N ASN A 37 -10.52 -32.74 -16.77
CA ASN A 37 -11.98 -32.57 -16.63
C ASN A 37 -12.53 -31.50 -15.67
N SER A 38 -12.73 -30.28 -16.17
CA SER A 38 -13.77 -29.36 -15.65
C SER A 38 -14.26 -28.37 -16.73
N THR A 39 -14.95 -28.87 -17.75
CA THR A 39 -15.41 -28.11 -18.93
C THR A 39 -16.53 -27.08 -18.70
N SER A 40 -16.88 -26.72 -17.46
CA SER A 40 -17.88 -25.68 -17.17
C SER A 40 -17.49 -24.67 -16.09
N VAL A 41 -16.28 -24.75 -15.52
CA VAL A 41 -15.86 -23.90 -14.38
C VAL A 41 -14.83 -22.84 -14.79
N ASP A 42 -14.07 -23.05 -15.87
CA ASP A 42 -12.92 -22.19 -16.21
C ASP A 42 -13.29 -20.85 -16.89
N LEU A 43 -14.43 -20.78 -17.58
CA LEU A 43 -14.88 -19.54 -18.25
C LEU A 43 -15.40 -18.50 -17.25
N ASP A 44 -16.22 -18.91 -16.27
CA ASP A 44 -16.73 -18.01 -15.21
C ASP A 44 -15.58 -17.55 -14.29
N THR A 45 -14.63 -18.45 -13.98
CA THR A 45 -13.47 -18.13 -13.12
C THR A 45 -12.55 -17.07 -13.75
N SER A 46 -12.38 -17.08 -15.08
CA SER A 46 -11.53 -16.10 -15.77
C SER A 46 -12.16 -14.70 -15.78
N GLY A 47 -13.49 -14.62 -15.94
CA GLY A 47 -14.24 -13.37 -15.84
C GLY A 47 -14.18 -12.76 -14.45
N ASP A 48 -14.40 -13.58 -13.42
CA ASP A 48 -14.35 -13.14 -12.03
C ASP A 48 -12.95 -12.65 -11.62
N LEU A 49 -11.89 -13.36 -12.03
CA LEU A 49 -10.52 -12.97 -11.74
C LEU A 49 -10.14 -11.64 -12.41
N TYR A 50 -10.66 -11.37 -13.61
CA TYR A 50 -10.47 -10.08 -14.28
C TYR A 50 -11.13 -8.92 -13.50
N LEU A 51 -12.30 -9.15 -12.89
CA LEU A 51 -12.95 -8.13 -12.05
C LEU A 51 -12.12 -7.80 -10.82
N PHE A 52 -11.58 -8.81 -10.13
CA PHE A 52 -10.67 -8.60 -9.00
C PHE A 52 -9.41 -7.84 -9.43
N PHE A 53 -8.81 -8.23 -10.56
CA PHE A 53 -7.69 -7.50 -11.14
C PHE A 53 -8.04 -6.03 -11.39
N ARG A 54 -9.13 -5.76 -12.08
CA ARG A 54 -9.56 -4.39 -12.40
C ARG A 54 -9.71 -3.56 -11.13
N ASP A 55 -10.37 -4.10 -10.12
CA ASP A 55 -10.63 -3.41 -8.86
C ASP A 55 -9.32 -3.08 -8.11
N VAL A 56 -8.40 -4.05 -7.99
CA VAL A 56 -7.07 -3.84 -7.40
C VAL A 56 -6.24 -2.84 -8.21
N HIS A 57 -6.30 -2.93 -9.54
CA HIS A 57 -5.61 -2.00 -10.42
C HIS A 57 -6.14 -0.57 -10.24
N ILE A 58 -7.46 -0.37 -10.10
CA ILE A 58 -8.02 0.94 -9.80
C ILE A 58 -7.52 1.46 -8.44
N MET A 59 -7.38 0.61 -7.43
CA MET A 59 -6.79 1.00 -6.14
C MET A 59 -5.35 1.51 -6.30
N VAL A 60 -4.52 0.84 -7.10
CA VAL A 60 -3.11 1.23 -7.35
C VAL A 60 -3.01 2.60 -8.05
N PHE A 61 -3.76 2.81 -9.12
CA PHE A 61 -3.61 4.02 -9.94
C PHE A 61 -4.45 5.19 -9.44
N ALA A 62 -5.73 4.97 -9.14
CA ALA A 62 -6.65 6.02 -8.71
C ALA A 62 -6.70 6.13 -7.18
N GLY A 63 -6.80 5.01 -6.47
CA GLY A 63 -6.88 4.98 -5.00
C GLY A 63 -5.69 5.68 -4.33
N PHE A 64 -4.51 5.04 -4.40
CA PHE A 64 -3.27 5.61 -3.86
C PHE A 64 -2.89 6.92 -4.54
N GLY A 65 -3.02 6.98 -5.88
CA GLY A 65 -2.66 8.17 -6.67
C GLY A 65 -3.38 9.43 -6.22
N PHE A 66 -4.71 9.38 -6.06
CA PHE A 66 -5.47 10.53 -5.58
C PHE A 66 -5.35 10.73 -4.07
N LEU A 67 -5.30 9.68 -3.25
CA LEU A 67 -5.18 9.82 -1.79
C LEU A 67 -3.98 10.71 -1.41
N MET A 68 -2.85 10.53 -2.09
CA MET A 68 -1.63 11.30 -1.84
C MET A 68 -1.67 12.74 -2.37
N THR A 69 -2.75 13.18 -3.02
CA THR A 69 -2.89 14.56 -3.55
C THR A 69 -3.27 15.60 -2.50
N PHE A 70 -3.44 15.20 -1.23
CA PHE A 70 -3.82 16.12 -0.14
C PHE A 70 -2.86 17.31 0.02
N LEU A 71 -1.58 17.15 -0.33
CA LEU A 71 -0.57 18.21 -0.32
C LEU A 71 -0.84 19.28 -1.38
N ARG A 72 -1.22 20.49 -0.92
CA ARG A 72 -1.75 21.57 -1.79
C ARG A 72 -0.86 22.00 -2.96
N LYS A 73 0.47 21.82 -2.85
CA LYS A 73 1.46 22.20 -3.90
C LYS A 73 2.23 20.99 -4.46
N TYR A 74 1.76 19.77 -4.19
CA TYR A 74 2.42 18.54 -4.65
C TYR A 74 1.50 17.62 -5.46
N GLY A 75 0.23 17.96 -5.68
CA GLY A 75 -0.75 17.09 -6.36
C GLY A 75 -0.28 16.49 -7.70
N PHE A 76 0.35 17.28 -8.58
CA PHE A 76 0.91 16.76 -9.85
C PHE A 76 2.00 15.72 -9.63
N SER A 77 2.89 15.96 -8.66
CA SER A 77 3.95 15.02 -8.32
C SER A 77 3.39 13.79 -7.60
N SER A 78 2.39 13.94 -6.73
CA SER A 78 1.72 12.80 -6.07
C SER A 78 1.18 11.81 -7.10
N VAL A 79 0.25 12.24 -7.95
CA VAL A 79 -0.40 11.35 -8.91
C VAL A 79 0.56 10.94 -10.03
N GLY A 80 1.42 11.84 -10.49
CA GLY A 80 2.36 11.57 -11.59
C GLY A 80 3.49 10.62 -11.19
N ILE A 81 4.06 10.76 -10.00
CA ILE A 81 5.07 9.83 -9.49
C ILE A 81 4.42 8.51 -9.08
N ASN A 82 3.21 8.51 -8.51
CA ASN A 82 2.44 7.27 -8.29
C ASN A 82 2.29 6.49 -9.60
N PHE A 83 1.88 7.17 -10.68
CA PHE A 83 1.71 6.53 -11.97
C PHE A 83 3.03 5.95 -12.51
N LEU A 84 4.13 6.68 -12.36
CA LEU A 84 5.46 6.21 -12.75
C LEU A 84 5.91 4.98 -11.94
N ILE A 85 5.74 5.00 -10.61
CA ILE A 85 6.05 3.87 -9.73
C ILE A 85 5.22 2.68 -10.13
N ALA A 86 3.91 2.86 -10.36
CA ALA A 86 3.03 1.79 -10.73
C ALA A 86 3.42 1.16 -12.08
N ALA A 87 3.66 1.98 -13.12
CA ALA A 87 4.06 1.48 -14.43
C ALA A 87 5.35 0.65 -14.41
N LEU A 88 6.36 1.06 -13.62
CA LEU A 88 7.58 0.28 -13.43
C LEU A 88 7.33 -0.96 -12.55
N GLY A 89 6.59 -0.77 -11.47
CA GLY A 89 6.33 -1.78 -10.45
C GLY A 89 5.60 -2.99 -11.02
N LEU A 90 4.62 -2.80 -11.90
CA LEU A 90 3.91 -3.91 -12.54
C LEU A 90 4.85 -4.78 -13.38
N GLN A 91 5.73 -4.17 -14.16
CA GLN A 91 6.69 -4.89 -14.99
C GLN A 91 7.70 -5.65 -14.12
N TRP A 92 8.30 -4.95 -13.16
CA TRP A 92 9.34 -5.52 -12.32
C TRP A 92 8.80 -6.58 -11.36
N GLY A 93 7.65 -6.33 -10.73
CA GLY A 93 6.96 -7.29 -9.84
C GLY A 93 6.60 -8.58 -10.56
N THR A 94 6.10 -8.49 -11.79
CA THR A 94 5.82 -9.67 -12.63
C THR A 94 7.08 -10.51 -12.83
N ILE A 95 8.21 -9.88 -13.19
CA ILE A 95 9.48 -10.59 -13.41
C ILE A 95 10.01 -11.21 -12.13
N VAL A 96 10.17 -10.44 -11.06
CA VAL A 96 10.81 -10.90 -9.82
C VAL A 96 10.03 -12.05 -9.21
N GLN A 97 8.72 -11.89 -9.06
CA GLN A 97 7.90 -12.94 -8.48
C GLN A 97 7.85 -14.16 -9.39
N GLY A 98 7.74 -13.97 -10.70
CA GLY A 98 7.73 -15.09 -11.66
C GLY A 98 9.03 -15.90 -11.61
N ILE A 99 10.18 -15.23 -11.63
CA ILE A 99 11.51 -15.86 -11.52
C ILE A 99 11.65 -16.60 -10.19
N LEU A 100 11.24 -15.99 -9.08
CA LEU A 100 11.37 -16.59 -7.75
C LEU A 100 10.52 -17.85 -7.61
N HIS A 101 9.25 -17.80 -8.03
CA HIS A 101 8.34 -18.96 -7.96
C HIS A 101 8.75 -20.08 -8.92
N MET A 102 9.32 -19.75 -10.07
CA MET A 102 9.76 -20.73 -11.08
C MET A 102 11.23 -21.10 -10.98
N HIS A 103 11.91 -20.73 -9.89
CA HIS A 103 13.30 -21.06 -9.61
C HIS A 103 14.25 -20.71 -10.78
N GLY A 104 14.05 -19.54 -11.39
CA GLY A 104 14.87 -19.04 -12.49
C GLY A 104 14.50 -19.54 -13.89
N LYS A 105 13.42 -20.33 -14.03
CA LYS A 105 12.93 -20.79 -15.34
C LYS A 105 11.94 -19.79 -15.96
N LYS A 106 11.66 -19.99 -17.26
CA LYS A 106 10.58 -19.27 -17.95
C LYS A 106 9.24 -19.54 -17.27
N PHE A 107 8.37 -18.55 -17.27
CA PHE A 107 7.06 -18.61 -16.63
C PHE A 107 5.95 -18.05 -17.52
N HIS A 108 4.72 -18.47 -17.25
CA HIS A 108 3.55 -18.02 -17.98
C HIS A 108 2.87 -16.87 -17.25
N ILE A 109 2.49 -15.84 -18.00
CA ILE A 109 1.75 -14.70 -17.48
C ILE A 109 0.25 -14.92 -17.63
N GLY A 110 -0.46 -14.85 -16.51
CA GLY A 110 -1.92 -14.79 -16.46
C GLY A 110 -2.40 -13.68 -15.53
N ILE A 111 -3.72 -13.51 -15.42
CA ILE A 111 -4.35 -12.42 -14.63
C ILE A 111 -3.91 -12.49 -13.15
N LYS A 112 -3.75 -13.69 -12.59
CA LYS A 112 -3.26 -13.87 -11.22
C LYS A 112 -1.86 -13.28 -11.01
N ASN A 113 -0.96 -13.45 -11.99
CA ASN A 113 0.38 -12.85 -11.92
C ASN A 113 0.30 -11.32 -11.97
N MET A 114 -0.64 -10.77 -12.75
CA MET A 114 -0.88 -9.33 -12.82
C MET A 114 -1.38 -8.78 -11.48
N ILE A 115 -2.33 -9.46 -10.82
CA ILE A 115 -2.81 -9.11 -9.47
C ILE A 115 -1.64 -9.10 -8.47
N ASN A 116 -0.80 -10.14 -8.47
CA ASN A 116 0.33 -10.18 -7.55
C ASN A 116 1.37 -9.08 -7.86
N ALA A 117 1.52 -8.69 -9.13
CA ALA A 117 2.35 -7.54 -9.50
C ALA A 117 1.77 -6.22 -8.96
N ASP A 118 0.46 -6.01 -9.04
CA ASP A 118 -0.24 -4.88 -8.41
C ASP A 118 -0.05 -4.89 -6.88
N PHE A 119 -0.08 -6.06 -6.22
CA PHE A 119 0.20 -6.20 -4.78
C PHE A 119 1.62 -5.75 -4.41
N SER A 120 2.65 -6.24 -5.11
CA SER A 120 4.03 -5.76 -4.85
C SER A 120 4.22 -4.28 -5.13
N THR A 121 3.52 -3.76 -6.14
CA THR A 121 3.51 -2.33 -6.46
C THR A 121 2.85 -1.53 -5.35
N THR A 122 1.74 -2.03 -4.80
CA THR A 122 1.02 -1.43 -3.68
C THR A 122 1.93 -1.25 -2.46
N THR A 123 2.78 -2.23 -2.17
CA THR A 123 3.81 -2.11 -1.12
C THR A 123 4.69 -0.86 -1.30
N VAL A 124 5.19 -0.63 -2.52
CA VAL A 124 5.99 0.56 -2.85
C VAL A 124 5.20 1.84 -2.71
N LEU A 125 3.91 1.83 -3.06
CA LEU A 125 3.04 3.01 -2.92
C LEU A 125 2.76 3.35 -1.44
N ILE A 126 2.68 2.35 -0.57
CA ILE A 126 2.62 2.56 0.89
C ILE A 126 3.92 3.22 1.37
N SER A 127 5.07 2.68 0.96
CA SER A 127 6.36 3.29 1.28
C SER A 127 6.53 4.70 0.72
N PHE A 128 6.01 4.95 -0.48
CA PHE A 128 6.00 6.27 -1.10
C PHE A 128 5.24 7.29 -0.23
N GLY A 129 4.14 6.88 0.41
CA GLY A 129 3.43 7.72 1.38
C GLY A 129 4.32 8.26 2.50
N ALA A 130 5.27 7.47 3.00
CA ALA A 130 6.21 7.89 4.06
C ALA A 130 7.25 8.93 3.60
N VAL A 131 7.64 8.88 2.31
CA VAL A 131 8.66 9.76 1.72
C VAL A 131 8.08 10.82 0.77
N LEU A 132 6.75 10.93 0.71
CA LEU A 132 6.01 11.83 -0.16
C LEU A 132 6.49 13.29 -0.01
N GLY A 133 6.72 13.97 -1.13
CA GLY A 133 7.19 15.36 -1.14
C GLY A 133 8.68 15.53 -0.84
N LYS A 134 9.40 14.46 -0.48
CA LYS A 134 10.80 14.51 -0.01
C LYS A 134 11.77 13.78 -0.95
N THR A 135 11.26 13.04 -1.93
CA THR A 135 12.03 12.29 -2.92
C THR A 135 11.80 12.80 -4.35
N SER A 136 12.79 12.56 -5.21
CA SER A 136 12.71 12.81 -6.65
C SER A 136 12.17 11.57 -7.40
N PRO A 137 11.59 11.75 -8.60
CA PRO A 137 11.19 10.63 -9.46
C PRO A 137 12.29 9.59 -9.68
N SER A 138 13.54 10.03 -9.81
CA SER A 138 14.70 9.14 -9.93
C SER A 138 14.90 8.26 -8.69
N GLN A 139 14.81 8.85 -7.49
CA GLN A 139 14.92 8.06 -6.26
C GLN A 139 13.78 7.06 -6.13
N MET A 140 12.58 7.41 -6.60
CA MET A 140 11.44 6.49 -6.58
C MET A 140 11.60 5.31 -7.53
N LEU A 141 12.20 5.50 -8.71
CA LEU A 141 12.53 4.37 -9.60
C LEU A 141 13.51 3.38 -8.92
N ILE A 142 14.54 3.91 -8.25
CA ILE A 142 15.52 3.07 -7.52
C ILE A 142 14.84 2.34 -6.36
N MET A 143 14.05 3.05 -5.57
CA MET A 143 13.31 2.47 -4.45
C MET A 143 12.37 1.36 -4.91
N THR A 144 11.64 1.57 -6.02
CA THR A 144 10.73 0.57 -6.62
C THR A 144 11.46 -0.73 -6.95
N ILE A 145 12.64 -0.66 -7.58
CA ILE A 145 13.43 -1.85 -7.93
C ILE A 145 13.87 -2.62 -6.68
N LEU A 146 14.42 -1.89 -5.69
CA LEU A 146 14.96 -2.50 -4.47
C LEU A 146 13.85 -3.08 -3.58
N GLU A 147 12.77 -2.34 -3.41
CA GLU A 147 11.68 -2.71 -2.51
C GLU A 147 10.90 -3.91 -3.05
N ILE A 148 10.58 -3.96 -4.34
CA ILE A 148 9.89 -5.13 -4.93
C ILE A 148 10.75 -6.40 -4.83
N ALA A 149 12.07 -6.29 -4.99
CA ALA A 149 12.97 -7.42 -4.81
C ALA A 149 12.96 -7.92 -3.35
N ALA A 150 12.99 -7.01 -2.37
CA ALA A 150 12.89 -7.33 -0.96
C ALA A 150 11.51 -7.90 -0.59
N PHE A 151 10.44 -7.32 -1.13
CA PHE A 151 9.06 -7.79 -0.97
C PHE A 151 8.93 -9.24 -1.45
N ALA A 152 9.43 -9.57 -2.64
CA ALA A 152 9.30 -10.93 -3.18
C ALA A 152 10.03 -11.96 -2.30
N GLY A 153 11.21 -11.62 -1.79
CA GLY A 153 11.92 -12.46 -0.82
C GLY A 153 11.15 -12.64 0.49
N ASN A 154 10.55 -11.56 1.00
CA ASN A 154 9.72 -11.58 2.21
C ASN A 154 8.45 -12.41 2.02
N GLU A 155 7.74 -12.21 0.90
CA GLU A 155 6.55 -12.98 0.53
C GLU A 155 6.86 -14.48 0.45
N TYR A 156 7.97 -14.85 -0.21
CA TYR A 156 8.41 -16.24 -0.29
C TYR A 156 8.73 -16.82 1.09
N LEU A 157 9.42 -16.07 1.95
CA LEU A 157 9.73 -16.51 3.32
C LEU A 157 8.44 -16.74 4.12
N VAL A 158 7.53 -15.76 4.15
CA VAL A 158 6.29 -15.82 4.92
C VAL A 158 5.37 -16.92 4.41
N GLY A 159 5.12 -16.98 3.10
CA GLY A 159 4.15 -17.89 2.50
C GLY A 159 4.67 -19.31 2.25
N LYS A 160 5.94 -19.48 1.87
CA LYS A 160 6.50 -20.80 1.50
C LYS A 160 7.33 -21.45 2.59
N ILE A 161 8.08 -20.66 3.38
CA ILE A 161 8.94 -21.23 4.43
C ILE A 161 8.20 -21.28 5.77
N PHE A 162 7.62 -20.16 6.21
CA PHE A 162 6.88 -20.11 7.49
C PHE A 162 5.46 -20.65 7.40
N LEU A 163 4.93 -20.82 6.20
CA LEU A 163 3.57 -21.30 5.95
C LEU A 163 2.50 -20.47 6.68
N ALA A 164 2.76 -19.16 6.85
CA ALA A 164 1.83 -18.25 7.48
C ALA A 164 0.68 -17.92 6.52
N SER A 165 -0.53 -17.76 7.07
CA SER A 165 -1.66 -17.22 6.32
C SER A 165 -1.59 -15.70 6.33
N ASP A 166 -1.81 -15.06 5.18
CA ASP A 166 -1.88 -13.60 5.07
C ASP A 166 -2.67 -13.16 3.82
N ILE A 167 -3.94 -13.54 3.75
CA ILE A 167 -4.67 -13.53 2.46
C ILE A 167 -4.85 -12.14 1.83
N GLY A 168 -5.12 -11.13 2.66
CA GLY A 168 -5.18 -9.71 2.28
C GLY A 168 -3.90 -8.95 2.63
N ALA A 169 -2.81 -9.68 2.90
CA ALA A 169 -1.46 -9.14 2.99
C ALA A 169 -1.24 -8.02 4.04
N SER A 170 -1.87 -8.13 5.23
CA SER A 170 -1.63 -7.17 6.32
C SER A 170 -0.16 -7.19 6.74
N MET A 171 0.52 -8.33 6.66
CA MET A 171 1.93 -8.47 7.02
C MET A 171 2.85 -8.22 5.81
N THR A 172 2.62 -8.91 4.70
CA THR A 172 3.54 -8.91 3.55
C THR A 172 3.48 -7.64 2.71
N ILE A 173 2.33 -6.96 2.63
CA ILE A 173 2.18 -5.68 1.93
C ILE A 173 2.20 -4.52 2.92
N HIS A 174 1.22 -4.45 3.83
CA HIS A 174 0.96 -3.23 4.60
C HIS A 174 2.03 -2.98 5.66
N ALA A 175 2.26 -3.93 6.58
CA ALA A 175 3.29 -3.78 7.59
C ALA A 175 4.68 -3.65 6.96
N PHE A 176 5.03 -4.55 6.01
CA PHE A 176 6.32 -4.50 5.33
C PHE A 176 6.56 -3.14 4.63
N GLY A 177 5.60 -2.66 3.82
CA GLY A 177 5.71 -1.37 3.13
C GLY A 177 5.78 -0.20 4.11
N ALA A 178 4.91 -0.16 5.12
CA ALA A 178 4.94 0.91 6.11
C ALA A 178 6.31 1.02 6.82
N TYR A 179 6.86 -0.12 7.27
CA TYR A 179 8.16 -0.13 7.94
C TYR A 179 9.34 0.10 6.98
N PHE A 180 9.28 -0.41 5.75
CA PHE A 180 10.28 -0.13 4.72
C PHE A 180 10.33 1.36 4.40
N GLY A 181 9.18 1.98 4.12
CA GLY A 181 9.06 3.41 3.87
C GLY A 181 9.56 4.27 5.03
N LEU A 182 9.23 3.90 6.28
CA LEU A 182 9.75 4.58 7.47
C LEU A 182 11.28 4.43 7.61
N ALA A 183 11.84 3.27 7.30
CA ALA A 183 13.28 3.05 7.29
C ALA A 183 13.96 3.94 6.22
N VAL A 184 13.40 3.98 5.00
CA VAL A 184 13.89 4.87 3.93
C VAL A 184 13.79 6.34 4.34
N ALA A 185 12.68 6.77 4.95
CA ALA A 185 12.52 8.12 5.45
C ALA A 185 13.56 8.47 6.55
N GLY A 186 13.89 7.50 7.40
CA GLY A 186 14.96 7.60 8.40
C GLY A 186 16.35 7.76 7.77
N VAL A 187 16.69 6.94 6.77
CA VAL A 187 17.98 7.00 6.06
C VAL A 187 18.11 8.29 5.23
N LEU A 188 17.04 8.73 4.58
CA LEU A 188 17.02 9.95 3.76
C LEU A 188 16.84 11.23 4.60
N TYR A 189 16.79 11.13 5.92
CA TYR A 189 16.63 12.28 6.79
C TYR A 189 17.74 13.31 6.58
N ARG A 190 17.34 14.59 6.57
CA ARG A 190 18.24 15.74 6.46
C ARG A 190 17.84 16.75 7.53
N SER A 191 18.81 17.46 8.12
CA SER A 191 18.56 18.45 9.18
C SER A 191 17.55 19.53 8.78
N GLY A 192 17.49 19.89 7.48
CA GLY A 192 16.50 20.80 6.92
C GLY A 192 15.05 20.30 6.94
N LEU A 193 14.83 19.00 7.16
CA LEU A 193 13.50 18.37 7.29
C LEU A 193 13.04 18.26 8.75
N ARG A 194 13.84 18.75 9.72
CA ARG A 194 13.50 18.67 11.15
C ARG A 194 12.26 19.48 11.52
N ARG A 195 12.04 20.59 10.81
CA ARG A 195 10.86 21.44 10.97
C ARG A 195 9.91 21.17 9.82
N ARG A 196 8.60 21.19 10.12
CA ARG A 196 7.55 21.08 9.11
C ARG A 196 7.76 22.12 8.03
N HIS A 197 7.67 21.71 6.76
CA HIS A 197 7.79 22.64 5.66
C HIS A 197 6.48 23.44 5.51
N PRO A 198 6.50 24.77 5.24
CA PRO A 198 5.29 25.59 5.01
C PRO A 198 4.45 25.22 3.78
N LYS A 199 4.68 24.06 3.16
CA LYS A 199 3.91 23.52 2.03
C LYS A 199 3.35 22.13 2.36
N GLU A 200 3.68 21.59 3.53
CA GLU A 200 3.18 20.32 4.06
C GLU A 200 1.82 20.57 4.73
N GLU A 201 0.86 20.98 3.91
CA GLU A 201 -0.51 21.32 4.29
C GLU A 201 -1.48 21.01 3.14
N SER A 202 -2.76 20.95 3.44
CA SER A 202 -3.83 20.78 2.47
C SER A 202 -4.65 22.06 2.27
N VAL A 203 -5.47 22.07 1.23
CA VAL A 203 -6.53 23.06 1.00
C VAL A 203 -7.79 22.31 0.58
N TYR A 204 -8.95 22.98 0.66
CA TYR A 204 -10.25 22.36 0.41
C TYR A 204 -10.30 21.47 -0.85
N HIS A 205 -9.83 21.97 -1.99
CA HIS A 205 -9.84 21.20 -3.24
C HIS A 205 -8.86 20.03 -3.23
N SER A 206 -7.67 20.16 -2.60
CA SER A 206 -6.73 19.05 -2.52
C SER A 206 -7.25 17.94 -1.60
N ASP A 207 -7.97 18.30 -0.56
CA ASP A 207 -8.65 17.35 0.33
C ASP A 207 -9.83 16.65 -0.34
N LEU A 208 -10.59 17.35 -1.18
CA LEU A 208 -11.63 16.72 -2.00
C LEU A 208 -11.04 15.71 -3.00
N PHE A 209 -9.92 16.04 -3.64
CA PHE A 209 -9.22 15.09 -4.51
C PHE A 209 -8.68 13.89 -3.73
N ALA A 210 -8.11 14.10 -2.55
CA ALA A 210 -7.66 12.99 -1.70
C ALA A 210 -8.81 12.06 -1.28
N MET A 211 -10.00 12.61 -1.00
CA MET A 211 -11.19 11.81 -0.71
C MET A 211 -11.62 10.90 -1.87
N ILE A 212 -11.39 11.30 -3.13
CA ILE A 212 -11.63 10.41 -4.28
C ILE A 212 -10.78 9.15 -4.16
N GLY A 213 -9.50 9.31 -3.81
CA GLY A 213 -8.59 8.19 -3.56
C GLY A 213 -9.06 7.31 -2.40
N THR A 214 -9.43 7.91 -1.27
CA THR A 214 -10.01 7.18 -0.12
C THR A 214 -11.21 6.33 -0.53
N LEU A 215 -12.15 6.89 -1.30
CA LEU A 215 -13.35 6.17 -1.70
C LEU A 215 -13.05 5.00 -2.64
N PHE A 216 -12.15 5.19 -3.62
CA PHE A 216 -11.72 4.08 -4.49
C PHE A 216 -11.06 2.95 -3.71
N LEU A 217 -10.19 3.28 -2.74
CA LEU A 217 -9.58 2.29 -1.86
C LEU A 217 -10.65 1.57 -1.03
N TRP A 218 -11.55 2.32 -0.39
CA TRP A 218 -12.58 1.76 0.49
C TRP A 218 -13.54 0.83 -0.28
N ILE A 219 -14.01 1.24 -1.46
CA ILE A 219 -14.97 0.49 -2.26
C ILE A 219 -14.38 -0.82 -2.77
N PHE A 220 -13.12 -0.82 -3.21
CA PHE A 220 -12.49 -1.97 -3.83
C PHE A 220 -11.66 -2.84 -2.89
N TRP A 221 -11.50 -2.46 -1.61
CA TRP A 221 -10.78 -3.27 -0.63
C TRP A 221 -11.32 -4.70 -0.45
N PRO A 222 -12.64 -4.96 -0.47
CA PRO A 222 -13.14 -6.33 -0.42
C PRO A 222 -12.60 -7.20 -1.57
N SER A 223 -12.44 -6.62 -2.77
CA SER A 223 -11.78 -7.27 -3.91
C SER A 223 -10.30 -7.51 -3.61
N PHE A 224 -9.58 -6.52 -3.06
CA PHE A 224 -8.17 -6.65 -2.67
C PHE A 224 -7.92 -7.83 -1.70
N ASN A 225 -8.68 -7.91 -0.60
CA ASN A 225 -8.49 -8.96 0.41
C ASN A 225 -8.97 -10.36 -0.04
N SER A 226 -9.65 -10.47 -1.18
CA SER A 226 -10.25 -11.72 -1.65
C SER A 226 -9.72 -12.19 -3.01
N ALA A 227 -8.93 -11.37 -3.72
CA ALA A 227 -8.47 -11.62 -5.07
C ALA A 227 -7.67 -12.93 -5.23
N ILE A 228 -6.92 -13.33 -4.19
CA ILE A 228 -6.13 -14.56 -4.18
C ILE A 228 -6.67 -15.64 -3.23
N ALA A 229 -7.84 -15.41 -2.63
CA ALA A 229 -8.53 -16.38 -1.79
C ALA A 229 -9.01 -17.58 -2.62
N THR A 230 -9.24 -18.72 -1.95
CA THR A 230 -9.76 -19.90 -2.65
C THR A 230 -11.19 -19.62 -3.12
N PRO A 231 -11.51 -19.78 -4.41
CA PRO A 231 -12.85 -19.51 -4.93
C PRO A 231 -13.96 -20.24 -4.15
N GLY A 232 -15.13 -19.60 -4.06
CA GLY A 232 -16.28 -20.10 -3.29
C GLY A 232 -16.36 -19.49 -1.89
N ASP A 233 -16.57 -20.33 -0.87
CA ASP A 233 -16.89 -19.91 0.50
C ASP A 233 -15.79 -19.04 1.15
N THR A 234 -14.50 -19.34 0.90
CA THR A 234 -13.41 -18.57 1.52
C THR A 234 -13.28 -17.17 0.94
N GLN A 235 -13.45 -17.03 -0.38
CA GLN A 235 -13.44 -15.75 -1.07
C GLN A 235 -14.66 -14.89 -0.68
N SER A 236 -15.86 -15.48 -0.67
CA SER A 236 -17.08 -14.80 -0.21
C SER A 236 -16.94 -14.29 1.23
N ARG A 237 -16.36 -15.11 2.11
CA ARG A 237 -16.08 -14.71 3.49
C ARG A 237 -15.07 -13.58 3.60
N ALA A 238 -14.00 -13.59 2.80
CA ALA A 238 -13.03 -12.50 2.74
C ALA A 238 -13.68 -11.16 2.33
N ILE A 239 -14.60 -11.20 1.35
CA ILE A 239 -15.39 -10.04 0.93
C ILE A 239 -16.25 -9.53 2.10
N VAL A 240 -17.05 -10.40 2.70
CA VAL A 240 -18.00 -10.03 3.76
C VAL A 240 -17.29 -9.49 5.01
N ASN A 241 -16.23 -10.17 5.47
CA ASN A 241 -15.46 -9.74 6.63
C ASN A 241 -14.77 -8.39 6.39
N THR A 242 -14.21 -8.18 5.19
CA THR A 242 -13.57 -6.90 4.85
C THR A 242 -14.59 -5.77 4.78
N TYR A 243 -15.74 -6.02 4.15
CA TYR A 243 -16.84 -5.05 4.05
C TYR A 243 -17.32 -4.55 5.41
N PHE A 244 -17.63 -5.47 6.33
CA PHE A 244 -18.11 -5.09 7.67
C PHE A 244 -17.00 -4.47 8.53
N SER A 245 -15.76 -4.94 8.42
CA SER A 245 -14.61 -4.29 9.08
C SER A 245 -14.46 -2.83 8.66
N LEU A 246 -14.50 -2.56 7.36
CA LEU A 246 -14.43 -1.20 6.83
C LEU A 246 -15.60 -0.31 7.25
N ALA A 247 -16.82 -0.84 7.24
CA ALA A 247 -18.00 -0.10 7.68
C ALA A 247 -17.89 0.31 9.16
N ALA A 248 -17.50 -0.63 10.04
CA ALA A 248 -17.31 -0.33 11.45
C ALA A 248 -16.16 0.67 11.68
N CYS A 249 -15.06 0.51 10.93
CA CYS A 249 -13.90 1.40 10.99
C CYS A 249 -14.26 2.85 10.65
N VAL A 250 -15.11 3.09 9.65
CA VAL A 250 -15.59 4.43 9.30
C VAL A 250 -16.32 5.06 10.49
N VAL A 251 -17.30 4.36 11.07
CA VAL A 251 -18.11 4.90 12.18
C VAL A 251 -17.22 5.27 13.37
N THR A 252 -16.31 4.39 13.76
CA THR A 252 -15.42 4.68 14.90
C THR A 252 -14.38 5.74 14.59
N ALA A 253 -13.84 5.80 13.37
CA ALA A 253 -12.92 6.85 12.96
C ALA A 253 -13.57 8.25 13.01
N TYR A 254 -14.82 8.38 12.55
CA TYR A 254 -15.58 9.65 12.66
C TYR A 254 -15.86 10.01 14.12
N ALA A 255 -16.31 9.05 14.93
CA ALA A 255 -16.58 9.28 16.34
C ALA A 255 -15.32 9.72 17.10
N CYS A 256 -14.19 9.02 16.90
CA CYS A 256 -12.91 9.36 17.52
C CYS A 256 -12.35 10.68 17.00
N SER A 257 -12.49 10.98 15.70
CA SER A 257 -12.07 12.26 15.12
C SER A 257 -12.80 13.42 15.79
N SER A 258 -14.13 13.33 15.91
CA SER A 258 -14.94 14.34 16.61
C SER A 258 -14.60 14.44 18.09
N LEU A 259 -14.32 13.32 18.77
CA LEU A 259 -14.03 13.32 20.21
C LEU A 259 -12.68 13.97 20.54
N LEU A 260 -11.68 13.80 19.67
CA LEU A 260 -10.30 14.24 19.92
C LEU A 260 -10.00 15.64 19.35
N GLU A 261 -10.82 16.14 18.43
CA GLU A 261 -10.67 17.49 17.88
C GLU A 261 -11.46 18.55 18.65
N GLN A 262 -10.95 19.78 18.61
CA GLN A 262 -11.56 20.89 19.33
C GLN A 262 -12.96 21.20 18.77
N ASN A 263 -13.91 21.41 19.68
CA ASN A 263 -15.32 21.74 19.38
C ASN A 263 -16.07 20.66 18.60
N GLY A 264 -15.66 19.39 18.69
CA GLY A 264 -16.39 18.31 18.01
C GLY A 264 -16.25 18.33 16.48
N LYS A 265 -15.27 19.05 15.94
CA LYS A 265 -15.06 19.13 14.49
C LYS A 265 -14.44 17.85 13.96
N LEU A 266 -14.64 17.57 12.67
CA LEU A 266 -14.00 16.45 11.99
C LEU A 266 -12.71 16.91 11.32
N ASN A 267 -11.64 16.15 11.53
CA ASN A 267 -10.39 16.32 10.80
C ASN A 267 -10.39 15.45 9.54
N ILE A 268 -10.26 16.08 8.37
CA ILE A 268 -10.32 15.38 7.09
C ILE A 268 -9.19 14.36 6.90
N VAL A 269 -8.02 14.57 7.51
CA VAL A 269 -6.90 13.61 7.43
C VAL A 269 -7.26 12.29 8.12
N HIS A 270 -7.97 12.34 9.26
CA HIS A 270 -8.51 11.16 9.91
C HIS A 270 -9.50 10.45 8.98
N ILE A 271 -10.37 11.20 8.33
CA ILE A 271 -11.40 10.64 7.45
C ILE A 271 -10.78 10.00 6.20
N GLN A 272 -9.78 10.63 5.58
CA GLN A 272 -9.13 10.15 4.37
C GLN A 272 -8.35 8.84 4.60
N ASN A 273 -7.81 8.63 5.80
CA ASN A 273 -6.85 7.55 6.06
C ASN A 273 -7.33 6.53 7.10
N ALA A 274 -7.79 7.00 8.26
CA ALA A 274 -8.12 6.09 9.36
C ALA A 274 -9.35 5.23 9.06
N THR A 275 -10.23 5.66 8.17
CA THR A 275 -11.39 4.90 7.69
C THR A 275 -11.02 3.66 6.86
N LEU A 276 -9.76 3.58 6.40
CA LEU A 276 -9.22 2.48 5.60
C LEU A 276 -8.53 1.42 6.47
N ALA A 277 -8.20 1.76 7.73
CA ALA A 277 -7.45 0.89 8.63
C ALA A 277 -8.15 -0.46 8.89
N GLY A 278 -9.49 -0.51 8.83
CA GLY A 278 -10.25 -1.74 8.95
C GLY A 278 -10.00 -2.74 7.81
N GLY A 279 -9.72 -2.25 6.60
CA GLY A 279 -9.34 -3.10 5.46
C GLY A 279 -7.97 -3.73 5.67
N VAL A 280 -6.99 -2.93 6.12
CA VAL A 280 -5.64 -3.38 6.49
C VAL A 280 -5.69 -4.39 7.63
N ALA A 281 -6.39 -4.09 8.72
CA ALA A 281 -6.44 -4.94 9.91
C ALA A 281 -7.12 -6.29 9.63
N MET A 282 -8.09 -6.33 8.71
CA MET A 282 -8.79 -7.57 8.33
C MET A 282 -7.98 -8.47 7.39
N GLY A 283 -7.00 -7.93 6.67
CA GLY A 283 -6.33 -8.61 5.55
C GLY A 283 -5.88 -10.04 5.87
N THR A 284 -5.07 -10.25 6.92
CA THR A 284 -4.53 -11.57 7.28
C THR A 284 -5.62 -12.61 7.53
N CYS A 285 -6.71 -12.23 8.20
CA CYS A 285 -7.75 -13.15 8.67
C CYS A 285 -9.06 -13.05 7.87
N ALA A 286 -9.07 -12.33 6.74
CA ALA A 286 -10.28 -12.05 5.98
C ALA A 286 -11.00 -13.34 5.55
N ASP A 287 -10.25 -14.34 5.08
CA ASP A 287 -10.76 -15.64 4.62
C ASP A 287 -10.93 -16.67 5.74
N MET A 288 -10.57 -16.35 6.99
CA MET A 288 -10.69 -17.28 8.11
C MET A 288 -12.13 -17.39 8.61
N LYS A 289 -12.50 -18.56 9.16
CA LYS A 289 -13.85 -18.81 9.71
C LYS A 289 -14.03 -18.12 11.06
N ILE A 290 -14.16 -16.79 11.02
CA ILE A 290 -14.51 -15.95 12.17
C ILE A 290 -16.01 -15.60 12.15
N PRO A 291 -16.66 -15.45 13.30
CA PRO A 291 -18.02 -14.91 13.35
C PRO A 291 -18.07 -13.48 12.77
N PRO A 292 -19.10 -13.09 12.00
CA PRO A 292 -19.16 -11.79 11.35
C PRO A 292 -19.03 -10.59 12.30
N TYR A 293 -19.52 -10.70 13.55
CA TYR A 293 -19.37 -9.63 14.53
C TYR A 293 -17.91 -9.34 14.89
N PHE A 294 -17.01 -10.31 14.74
CA PHE A 294 -15.59 -10.11 14.99
C PHE A 294 -14.98 -9.13 13.97
N SER A 295 -15.45 -9.16 12.72
CA SER A 295 -15.01 -8.19 11.71
C SER A 295 -15.37 -6.75 12.09
N LEU A 296 -16.57 -6.53 12.64
CA LEU A 296 -17.01 -5.23 13.16
C LEU A 296 -16.14 -4.77 14.34
N ILE A 297 -15.79 -5.67 15.26
CA ILE A 297 -14.92 -5.37 16.41
C ILE A 297 -13.53 -4.98 15.91
N LEU A 298 -12.93 -5.77 15.01
CA LEU A 298 -11.57 -5.51 14.53
C LEU A 298 -11.51 -4.18 13.76
N GLY A 299 -12.47 -3.92 12.88
CA GLY A 299 -12.59 -2.65 12.17
C GLY A 299 -12.77 -1.46 13.10
N SER A 300 -13.65 -1.61 14.11
CA SER A 300 -13.87 -0.59 15.14
C SER A 300 -12.58 -0.21 15.86
N ILE A 301 -11.84 -1.22 16.34
CA ILE A 301 -10.56 -1.05 17.04
C ILE A 301 -9.52 -0.42 16.12
N ALA A 302 -9.42 -0.89 14.87
CA ALA A 302 -8.47 -0.34 13.89
C ALA A 302 -8.71 1.14 13.61
N GLY A 303 -9.98 1.56 13.48
CA GLY A 303 -10.34 2.97 13.30
C GLY A 303 -9.92 3.83 14.49
N ILE A 304 -10.17 3.37 15.72
CA ILE A 304 -9.75 4.04 16.95
C ILE A 304 -8.22 4.18 17.00
N ILE A 305 -7.50 3.08 16.81
CA ILE A 305 -6.03 3.05 16.85
C ILE A 305 -5.43 3.98 15.79
N SER A 306 -5.97 3.96 14.57
CA SER A 306 -5.45 4.79 13.48
C SER A 306 -5.65 6.29 13.77
N VAL A 307 -6.83 6.71 14.24
CA VAL A 307 -7.05 8.12 14.64
C VAL A 307 -6.13 8.53 15.80
N LEU A 308 -5.96 7.68 16.81
CA LEU A 308 -5.02 7.94 17.91
C LEU A 308 -3.57 8.05 17.40
N GLY A 309 -3.19 7.22 16.43
CA GLY A 309 -1.91 7.29 15.74
C GLY A 309 -1.67 8.64 15.08
N PHE A 310 -2.62 9.12 14.27
CA PHE A 310 -2.56 10.44 13.64
C PHE A 310 -2.49 11.58 14.66
N LYS A 311 -3.28 11.51 15.74
CA LYS A 311 -3.34 12.61 16.71
C LYS A 311 -2.13 12.68 17.63
N PHE A 312 -1.60 11.54 18.06
CA PHE A 312 -0.57 11.47 19.09
C PHE A 312 0.77 10.99 18.55
N LEU A 313 0.81 9.81 17.93
CA LEU A 313 2.08 9.16 17.55
C LEU A 313 2.83 9.93 16.46
N THR A 314 2.11 10.40 15.45
CA THR A 314 2.67 11.18 14.33
C THR A 314 3.33 12.48 14.81
N VAL A 315 2.75 13.12 15.83
CA VAL A 315 3.28 14.32 16.47
C VAL A 315 4.60 14.03 17.21
N TYR A 316 4.68 12.89 17.92
CA TYR A 316 5.91 12.46 18.59
C TYR A 316 7.03 12.12 17.61
N CYS A 317 6.74 11.47 16.47
CA CYS A 317 7.76 11.11 15.48
C CYS A 317 8.31 12.32 14.71
N HIS A 318 7.50 13.37 14.51
CA HIS A 318 7.93 14.61 13.85
C HIS A 318 8.92 15.43 14.70
N ALA A 319 8.98 15.20 16.02
CA ALA A 319 9.98 15.76 16.93
C ALA A 319 11.36 15.07 16.78
N GLY A 320 11.84 14.88 15.55
CA GLY A 320 13.15 14.29 15.26
C GLY A 320 13.34 12.86 15.77
N SER A 321 12.26 12.09 15.96
CA SER A 321 12.33 10.79 16.66
C SER A 321 12.62 9.58 15.75
N CYS A 322 12.33 9.62 14.44
CA CYS A 322 12.82 8.56 13.54
C CYS A 322 14.35 8.48 13.51
N ALA A 323 15.03 9.63 13.62
CA ALA A 323 16.47 9.65 13.85
C ALA A 323 16.86 9.20 15.28
N ARG A 324 16.04 9.49 16.31
CA ARG A 324 16.29 9.00 17.70
C ARG A 324 16.13 7.49 17.86
N PHE A 325 15.26 6.85 17.08
CA PHE A 325 15.07 5.40 17.13
C PHE A 325 16.29 4.64 16.58
N PHE A 326 16.96 5.18 15.56
CA PHE A 326 18.17 4.59 14.97
C PHE A 326 19.50 5.15 15.54
N HIS A 327 19.53 6.36 16.09
CA HIS A 327 20.70 6.95 16.74
C HIS A 327 20.55 6.98 18.27
N TRP A 328 20.59 5.81 18.91
CA TRP A 328 20.49 5.70 20.38
C TRP A 328 21.73 6.26 21.13
N ASN A 329 22.86 6.47 20.43
CA ASN A 329 24.17 6.81 21.02
C ASN A 329 24.67 8.25 20.77
N SER A 330 23.79 9.27 20.75
CA SER A 330 24.25 10.67 20.64
C SER A 330 23.87 11.50 21.89
N ASN A 331 24.86 12.25 22.42
CA ASN A 331 24.85 13.01 23.68
C ASN A 331 23.80 14.14 23.82
N CYS A 332 22.74 14.16 23.02
CA CYS A 332 21.75 15.26 22.95
C CYS A 332 20.45 14.97 23.74
N TRP A 333 20.55 14.31 24.91
CA TRP A 333 19.41 14.03 25.80
C TRP A 333 18.87 15.27 26.55
N ARG A 334 19.48 16.45 26.42
CA ARG A 334 19.13 17.66 27.19
C ARG A 334 18.67 18.82 26.31
N ALA A 335 17.40 18.82 25.90
CA ALA A 335 16.73 20.06 25.52
C ALA A 335 15.23 19.95 25.80
N ASN A 336 14.82 20.52 26.93
CA ASN A 336 13.43 20.80 27.29
C ASN A 336 12.82 21.75 26.26
N HIS A 337 11.88 21.28 25.43
CA HIS A 337 10.99 22.16 24.68
C HIS A 337 9.55 21.70 24.82
N ARG A 338 8.69 22.64 25.25
CA ARG A 338 7.25 22.47 25.40
C ARG A 338 6.61 22.09 24.07
N PHE A 339 5.72 21.12 24.16
CA PHE A 339 4.85 20.60 23.11
C PHE A 339 3.88 21.69 22.62
N ASP A 340 3.78 21.88 21.30
CA ASP A 340 2.66 22.60 20.67
C ASP A 340 1.96 21.62 19.72
N SER A 341 0.72 21.27 20.03
CA SER A 341 -0.02 20.15 19.44
C SER A 341 -0.70 20.46 18.11
N LYS A 342 -0.44 21.64 17.53
CA LYS A 342 -1.20 22.16 16.39
C LYS A 342 -0.67 21.75 15.00
N ASP A 343 0.55 21.25 14.86
CA ASP A 343 1.23 21.36 13.56
C ASP A 343 2.14 20.20 13.12
N THR A 344 1.73 18.93 13.25
CA THR A 344 2.58 17.81 12.79
C THR A 344 1.78 16.62 12.25
N TYR A 345 1.77 16.46 10.92
CA TYR A 345 1.33 15.25 10.21
C TYR A 345 2.48 14.72 9.36
N LEU A 346 2.97 13.52 9.66
CA LEU A 346 3.83 12.73 8.78
C LEU A 346 2.94 12.13 7.68
N GLY A 347 3.57 11.84 6.53
CA GLY A 347 2.95 11.13 5.42
C GLY A 347 2.20 9.87 5.85
N THR A 348 1.11 9.64 5.13
CA THR A 348 0.11 8.60 5.34
C THR A 348 0.68 7.23 4.99
N ALA A 349 1.40 6.60 5.93
CA ALA A 349 1.52 5.15 5.93
C ALA A 349 0.27 4.62 6.65
N ILE A 350 -0.69 4.11 5.89
CA ILE A 350 -1.86 3.38 6.40
C ILE A 350 -1.39 2.04 6.95
#